data_AF-A0A6N7MCJ0-F1
#
_entry.id   AF-A0A6N7MCJ0-F1
#
_cell.length_a   1.000
_cell.length_b   1.000
_cell.length_c   1.000
_cell.angle_alpha   90.00
_cell.angle_beta   90.00
_cell.angle_gamma   90.00
#
_symmetry.space_group_name_H-M   'P 1'
#
loop_
_entity.id
_entity.type
_entity.pdbx_description
1 polymer ?
#
loop_
_entity_poly.entity_id
_entity_poly.type
_entity_poly.pdbx_seq_one_letter_code
_entity_poly.pdbx_strand_id
1 'polypeptide(L)'
;EPQDDRFSEFAFSKSYVRTDGTVVYTRVKTETVKDRYWPSTKKWDWTHPEPARVTDPRQYGDQPYLRLAETYLLLAEAQMKLSKNAEAAEWINKIRRRANATEITAADVTLDFILDERSRELLTEEHRRYTLARTGTLISRTRLHNPLASGIQDFHVLWPIPQIIIDANTGKKIEQNLGYY
;
A
#
# COMPACT_ATOMS: atom_id res chain seq x y z
N GLU A 1 -14.42 -7.95 0.22
CA GLU A 1 -15.77 -8.53 0.06
C GLU A 1 -15.95 -8.94 -1.39
N PRO A 2 -16.80 -9.94 -1.71
CA PRO A 2 -16.88 -10.52 -3.06
C PRO A 2 -17.24 -9.51 -4.17
N GLN A 3 -18.01 -8.48 -3.84
CA GLN A 3 -18.50 -7.45 -4.75
C GLN A 3 -17.55 -6.25 -4.95
N ASP A 4 -16.49 -6.14 -4.14
CA ASP A 4 -15.54 -5.02 -4.25
C ASP A 4 -14.68 -5.19 -5.49
N ASP A 5 -14.87 -4.30 -6.47
CA ASP A 5 -14.23 -4.34 -7.79
C ASP A 5 -12.71 -4.26 -7.69
N ARG A 6 -12.16 -3.75 -6.59
CA ARG A 6 -10.71 -3.71 -6.36
C ARG A 6 -10.11 -5.10 -6.12
N PHE A 7 -10.93 -6.10 -5.81
CA PHE A 7 -10.52 -7.52 -5.73
C PHE A 7 -10.93 -8.34 -6.97
N SER A 8 -11.47 -7.68 -8.00
CA SER A 8 -11.85 -8.33 -9.25
C SER A 8 -10.64 -8.85 -10.04
N GLU A 9 -10.90 -9.69 -11.03
CA GLU A 9 -9.90 -10.14 -12.01
C GLU A 9 -9.41 -9.02 -12.95
N PHE A 10 -10.13 -7.90 -13.00
CA PHE A 10 -9.72 -6.72 -13.75
C PHE A 10 -8.68 -5.88 -12.99
N ALA A 11 -8.71 -5.91 -11.65
CA ALA A 11 -7.75 -5.20 -10.81
C ALA A 11 -6.50 -6.04 -10.50
N PHE A 12 -6.63 -7.37 -10.43
CA PHE A 12 -5.54 -8.30 -10.12
C PHE A 12 -5.48 -9.46 -11.11
N SER A 13 -4.26 -9.81 -11.52
CA SER A 13 -3.99 -11.03 -12.28
C SER A 13 -4.26 -12.25 -11.39
N LYS A 14 -5.27 -13.04 -11.74
CA LYS A 14 -5.63 -14.31 -11.06
C LYS A 14 -5.18 -15.56 -11.83
N SER A 15 -4.71 -15.38 -13.06
CA SER A 15 -4.17 -16.43 -13.92
C SER A 15 -3.23 -15.83 -14.96
N TYR A 16 -2.39 -16.68 -15.53
CA TYR A 16 -1.47 -16.37 -16.63
C TYR A 16 -1.59 -17.45 -17.70
N VAL A 17 -1.55 -17.05 -18.96
CA VAL A 17 -1.49 -17.98 -20.10
C VAL A 17 -0.03 -18.15 -20.50
N ARG A 18 0.45 -19.40 -20.56
CA ARG A 18 1.80 -19.73 -21.03
C ARG A 18 1.89 -19.67 -22.56
N THR A 19 3.11 -19.64 -23.07
CA THR A 19 3.38 -19.68 -24.52
C THR A 19 2.85 -20.93 -25.21
N ASP A 20 2.65 -22.02 -24.47
CA ASP A 20 2.05 -23.28 -24.95
C ASP A 20 0.51 -23.28 -24.90
N GLY A 21 -0.12 -22.16 -24.49
CA GLY A 21 -1.57 -22.00 -24.36
C GLY A 21 -2.14 -22.49 -23.02
N THR A 22 -1.32 -23.06 -22.12
CA THR A 22 -1.79 -23.54 -20.82
C THR A 22 -2.10 -22.38 -19.88
N VAL A 23 -3.30 -22.40 -19.27
CA VAL A 23 -3.68 -21.45 -18.23
C VAL A 23 -3.18 -21.92 -16.87
N VAL A 24 -2.45 -21.06 -16.17
CA VAL A 24 -1.98 -21.30 -14.80
C VAL A 24 -2.60 -20.28 -13.87
N TYR A 25 -3.30 -20.74 -12.85
CA TYR A 25 -3.92 -19.88 -11.84
C TYR A 25 -2.90 -19.43 -10.79
N THR A 26 -3.03 -18.19 -10.33
CA THR A 26 -2.25 -17.67 -9.21
C THR A 26 -2.63 -18.37 -7.93
N ARG A 27 -1.69 -18.46 -6.99
CA ARG A 27 -1.90 -19.06 -5.68
C ARG A 27 -1.40 -18.13 -4.59
N VAL A 28 -2.16 -18.04 -3.51
CA VAL A 28 -1.73 -17.39 -2.28
C VAL A 28 -1.28 -18.50 -1.34
N LYS A 29 0.04 -18.64 -1.17
CA LYS A 29 0.67 -19.56 -0.21
C LYS A 29 1.58 -18.75 0.71
N THR A 30 2.36 -19.38 1.58
CA THR A 30 3.44 -18.66 2.26
C THR A 30 4.35 -18.03 1.21
N GLU A 31 4.50 -16.70 1.27
CA GLU A 31 5.31 -15.95 0.30
C GLU A 31 6.75 -16.47 0.35
N THR A 32 7.24 -16.91 -0.80
CA THR A 32 8.66 -17.27 -1.00
C THR A 32 9.23 -16.34 -2.04
N VAL A 33 10.51 -15.97 -1.89
CA VAL A 33 11.22 -14.94 -2.68
C VAL A 33 11.21 -15.20 -4.20
N LYS A 34 10.73 -16.37 -4.67
CA LYS A 34 10.71 -16.77 -6.08
C LYS A 34 9.37 -17.36 -6.56
N ASP A 35 8.24 -17.10 -5.89
CA ASP A 35 6.96 -17.59 -6.40
C ASP A 35 6.49 -16.76 -7.61
N ARG A 36 6.64 -17.31 -8.81
CA ARG A 36 6.19 -16.70 -10.08
C ARG A 36 4.67 -16.77 -10.26
N TYR A 37 3.93 -17.39 -9.34
CA TYR A 37 2.48 -17.57 -9.42
C TYR A 37 1.71 -16.72 -8.40
N TRP A 38 2.32 -15.63 -7.93
CA TRP A 38 1.69 -14.71 -7.02
C TRP A 38 0.71 -13.78 -7.74
N PRO A 39 -0.46 -13.44 -7.16
CA PRO A 39 -1.33 -12.41 -7.71
C PRO A 39 -0.59 -11.07 -7.81
N SER A 40 -0.63 -10.44 -8.97
CA SER A 40 -0.06 -9.10 -9.21
C SER A 40 -1.15 -8.10 -9.56
N THR A 41 -0.99 -6.85 -9.15
CA THR A 41 -1.91 -5.79 -9.58
C THR A 41 -1.77 -5.55 -11.09
N LYS A 42 -2.89 -5.37 -11.77
CA LYS A 42 -2.95 -4.99 -13.20
C LYS A 42 -2.85 -3.49 -13.44
N LYS A 43 -2.81 -2.70 -12.36
CA LYS A 43 -2.82 -1.23 -12.42
C LYS A 43 -1.67 -0.67 -13.27
N TRP A 44 -0.53 -1.38 -13.26
CA TRP A 44 0.67 -1.01 -13.99
C TRP A 44 0.93 -1.95 -15.18
N ASP A 45 -0.06 -2.73 -15.62
CA ASP A 45 0.08 -3.54 -16.82
C ASP A 45 0.20 -2.58 -18.01
N TRP A 46 1.38 -2.55 -18.62
CA TRP A 46 1.67 -1.77 -19.81
C TRP A 46 2.52 -2.61 -20.76
N THR A 47 2.18 -2.58 -22.04
CA THR A 47 2.98 -3.20 -23.10
C THR A 47 2.96 -2.32 -24.33
N HIS A 48 4.03 -2.41 -25.13
CA HIS A 48 4.03 -1.86 -26.48
C HIS A 48 2.91 -2.50 -27.32
N PRO A 49 2.26 -1.73 -28.21
CA PRO A 49 1.27 -2.28 -29.14
C PRO A 49 1.93 -3.16 -30.21
N GLU A 50 3.23 -2.96 -30.49
CA GLU A 50 3.98 -3.81 -31.41
C GLU A 50 4.36 -5.16 -30.77
N PRO A 51 3.93 -6.32 -31.32
CA PRO A 51 4.24 -7.63 -30.74
C PRO A 51 5.75 -7.93 -30.62
N ALA A 52 6.56 -7.38 -31.54
CA ALA A 52 8.02 -7.53 -31.52
C ALA A 52 8.68 -6.87 -30.29
N ARG A 53 7.96 -6.01 -29.57
CA ARG A 53 8.45 -5.23 -28.43
C ARG A 53 7.87 -5.68 -27.09
N VAL A 54 7.18 -6.82 -27.04
CA VAL A 54 6.58 -7.35 -25.80
C VAL A 54 7.61 -7.64 -24.70
N THR A 55 8.88 -7.81 -25.05
CA THR A 55 9.98 -8.02 -24.10
C THR A 55 10.80 -6.75 -23.79
N ASP A 56 10.39 -5.58 -24.27
CA ASP A 56 11.07 -4.31 -23.98
C ASP A 56 10.91 -3.97 -22.49
N PRO A 57 11.99 -3.70 -21.73
CA PRO A 57 11.91 -3.46 -20.29
C PRO A 57 11.38 -2.06 -19.93
N ARG A 58 11.02 -1.23 -20.92
CA ARG A 58 10.54 0.14 -20.70
C ARG A 58 9.02 0.18 -20.51
N GLN A 59 8.57 1.08 -19.65
CA GLN A 59 7.16 1.42 -19.43
C GLN A 59 6.99 2.93 -19.56
N TYR A 60 5.93 3.36 -20.24
CA TYR A 60 5.57 4.77 -20.38
C TYR A 60 4.17 5.08 -19.84
N GLY A 61 3.63 4.22 -18.97
CA GLY A 61 2.38 4.47 -18.28
C GLY A 61 2.52 5.58 -17.24
N ASP A 62 1.52 6.46 -17.16
CA ASP A 62 1.48 7.53 -16.17
C ASP A 62 1.33 6.96 -14.75
N GLN A 63 2.11 7.48 -13.82
CA GLN A 63 1.98 7.16 -12.40
C GLN A 63 1.34 8.35 -11.66
N PRO A 64 0.10 8.22 -11.14
CA PRO A 64 -0.51 9.28 -10.35
C PRO A 64 0.26 9.45 -9.04
N TYR A 65 0.81 10.65 -8.82
CA TYR A 65 1.45 10.99 -7.55
C TYR A 65 0.42 11.44 -6.48
N LEU A 66 -0.64 12.12 -6.90
CA LEU A 66 -1.74 12.56 -6.05
C LEU A 66 -3.08 12.31 -6.75
N ARG A 67 -4.09 11.92 -5.98
CA ARG A 67 -5.45 11.75 -6.51
C ARG A 67 -6.52 12.00 -5.46
N LEU A 68 -7.70 12.37 -5.93
CA LEU A 68 -8.82 12.80 -5.11
C LEU A 68 -9.24 11.80 -4.03
N ALA A 69 -9.18 10.50 -4.31
CA ALA A 69 -9.54 9.48 -3.33
C ALA A 69 -8.55 9.42 -2.13
N GLU A 70 -7.28 9.79 -2.31
CA GLU A 70 -6.39 9.97 -1.15
C GLU A 70 -6.83 11.16 -0.29
N THR A 71 -7.19 12.28 -0.92
CA THR A 71 -7.67 13.48 -0.22
C THR A 71 -8.92 13.18 0.60
N TYR A 72 -9.86 12.38 0.07
CA TYR A 72 -11.03 11.93 0.81
C TYR A 72 -10.67 11.10 2.04
N LEU A 73 -9.69 10.19 1.94
CA LEU A 73 -9.25 9.37 3.08
C LEU A 73 -8.51 10.21 4.13
N LEU A 74 -7.73 11.21 3.71
CA LEU A 74 -7.08 12.15 4.63
C LEU A 74 -8.12 13.02 5.36
N LEU A 75 -9.15 13.49 4.64
CA LEU A 75 -10.25 14.24 5.23
C LEU A 75 -11.05 13.38 6.23
N ALA A 76 -11.38 12.15 5.87
CA ALA A 76 -12.06 11.21 6.77
C ALA A 76 -11.24 10.91 8.03
N GLU A 77 -9.91 10.75 7.91
CA GLU A 77 -9.03 10.59 9.08
C GLU A 77 -9.06 11.82 9.99
N ALA A 78 -8.98 13.03 9.41
CA ALA A 78 -9.03 14.27 10.18
C ALA A 78 -10.39 14.44 10.88
N GLN A 79 -11.48 14.14 10.20
CA GLN A 79 -12.84 14.20 10.77
C GLN A 79 -13.04 13.18 11.89
N MET A 80 -12.56 11.95 11.73
CA MET A 80 -12.56 10.95 12.80
C MET A 80 -11.81 11.46 14.05
N LYS A 81 -10.65 12.12 13.88
CA LYS A 81 -9.91 12.73 15.01
C LYS A 81 -10.66 13.88 15.68
N LEU A 82 -11.59 14.52 14.97
CA LEU A 82 -12.47 15.56 15.50
C LEU A 82 -13.81 14.99 16.01
N SER A 83 -13.94 13.67 16.12
CA SER A 83 -15.16 12.97 16.51
C SER A 83 -16.35 13.20 15.56
N LYS A 84 -16.07 13.53 14.29
CA LYS A 84 -17.04 13.76 13.21
C LYS A 84 -17.19 12.49 12.35
N ASN A 85 -17.58 11.39 13.00
CA ASN A 85 -17.56 10.07 12.36
C ASN A 85 -18.64 9.89 11.29
N ALA A 86 -19.77 10.60 11.39
CA ALA A 86 -20.80 10.55 10.36
C ALA A 86 -20.28 11.13 9.05
N GLU A 87 -19.62 12.30 9.12
CA GLU A 87 -19.02 12.94 7.96
C GLU A 87 -17.85 12.13 7.41
N ALA A 88 -17.01 11.54 8.28
CA ALA A 88 -15.93 10.66 7.84
C ALA A 88 -16.46 9.45 7.06
N ALA A 89 -17.55 8.83 7.52
CA ALA A 89 -18.19 7.71 6.83
C ALA A 89 -18.71 8.13 5.45
N GLU A 90 -19.26 9.32 5.28
CA GLU A 90 -19.72 9.82 3.98
C GLU A 90 -18.59 9.89 2.94
N TRP A 91 -17.41 10.40 3.33
CA TRP A 91 -16.25 10.49 2.43
C TRP A 91 -15.67 9.11 2.10
N ILE A 92 -15.61 8.21 3.07
CA ILE A 92 -15.21 6.81 2.84
C ILE A 92 -16.20 6.12 1.89
N ASN A 93 -17.50 6.33 2.09
CA ASN A 93 -18.55 5.73 1.25
C ASN A 93 -18.57 6.26 -0.18
N LYS A 94 -18.02 7.45 -0.47
CA LYS A 94 -17.80 7.88 -1.87
C LYS A 94 -16.82 6.94 -2.58
N ILE A 95 -15.74 6.54 -1.91
CA ILE A 95 -14.75 5.61 -2.46
C ILE A 95 -15.34 4.21 -2.56
N ARG A 96 -16.01 3.76 -1.50
CA ARG A 96 -16.59 2.41 -1.43
C ARG A 96 -17.68 2.22 -2.48
N ARG A 97 -18.60 3.18 -2.66
CA ARG A 97 -19.58 3.16 -3.75
C ARG A 97 -18.95 3.08 -5.14
N ARG A 98 -17.88 3.85 -5.39
CA ARG A 98 -17.15 3.78 -6.67
C ARG A 98 -16.58 2.39 -6.91
N ALA A 99 -16.06 1.75 -5.86
CA ALA A 99 -15.49 0.40 -5.91
C ALA A 99 -16.53 -0.73 -5.76
N ASN A 100 -17.83 -0.42 -5.79
CA ASN A 100 -18.91 -1.39 -5.54
C ASN A 100 -18.75 -2.17 -4.20
N ALA A 101 -18.12 -1.52 -3.22
CA ALA A 101 -17.90 -2.03 -1.87
C ALA A 101 -19.07 -1.66 -0.94
N THR A 102 -19.34 -2.48 0.09
CA THR A 102 -20.46 -2.27 1.03
C THR A 102 -20.26 -0.96 1.79
N GLU A 103 -21.27 -0.09 1.85
CA GLU A 103 -21.15 1.14 2.63
C GLU A 103 -20.99 0.87 4.13
N ILE A 104 -20.29 1.77 4.81
CA ILE A 104 -20.11 1.74 6.26
C ILE A 104 -20.95 2.79 6.97
N THR A 105 -21.11 2.63 8.27
CA THR A 105 -21.74 3.59 9.15
C THR A 105 -20.70 4.36 9.96
N ALA A 106 -21.14 5.40 10.68
CA ALA A 106 -20.30 6.16 11.61
C ALA A 106 -19.68 5.28 12.71
N ALA A 107 -20.31 4.17 13.07
CA ALA A 107 -19.83 3.25 14.10
C ALA A 107 -18.61 2.44 13.65
N ASP A 108 -18.46 2.24 12.34
CA ASP A 108 -17.35 1.47 11.75
C ASP A 108 -16.08 2.33 11.57
N VAL A 109 -16.22 3.66 11.67
CA VAL A 109 -15.12 4.59 11.46
C VAL A 109 -14.12 4.50 12.61
N THR A 110 -13.04 3.78 12.33
CA THR A 110 -11.88 3.63 13.20
C THR A 110 -10.61 3.89 12.41
N LEU A 111 -9.50 4.17 13.10
CA LEU A 111 -8.22 4.36 12.43
C LEU A 111 -7.81 3.12 11.63
N ASP A 112 -8.04 1.93 12.18
CA ASP A 112 -7.75 0.68 11.49
C ASP A 112 -8.60 0.50 10.24
N PHE A 113 -9.90 0.83 10.30
CA PHE A 113 -10.75 0.81 9.11
C PHE A 113 -10.20 1.74 8.02
N ILE A 114 -9.86 2.99 8.37
CA ILE A 114 -9.31 3.96 7.43
C ILE A 114 -7.98 3.46 6.84
N LEU A 115 -7.10 2.89 7.67
CA LEU A 115 -5.82 2.35 7.22
C LEU A 115 -5.97 1.12 6.32
N ASP A 116 -6.98 0.29 6.54
CA ASP A 116 -7.33 -0.85 5.69
C ASP A 116 -7.90 -0.38 4.36
N GLU A 117 -8.82 0.60 4.39
CA GLU A 117 -9.41 1.19 3.19
C GLU A 117 -8.34 1.90 2.34
N ARG A 118 -7.39 2.61 2.97
CA ARG A 118 -6.21 3.17 2.29
C ARG A 118 -5.37 2.09 1.62
N SER A 119 -5.19 0.93 2.25
CA SER A 119 -4.40 -0.17 1.67
C SER A 119 -5.07 -0.79 0.45
N ARG A 120 -6.41 -0.88 0.46
CA ARG A 120 -7.20 -1.38 -0.69
C ARG A 120 -7.22 -0.37 -1.82
N GLU A 121 -7.41 0.89 -1.48
CA GLU A 121 -7.60 1.97 -2.44
C GLU A 121 -6.27 2.37 -3.08
N LEU A 122 -5.24 2.66 -2.29
CA LEU A 122 -3.95 3.24 -2.70
C LEU A 122 -2.83 2.19 -2.82
N LEU A 123 -3.18 0.95 -3.16
CA LEU A 123 -2.21 -0.11 -3.37
C LEU A 123 -1.14 0.37 -4.36
N THR A 124 0.13 0.25 -3.98
CA THR A 124 1.32 0.70 -4.74
C THR A 124 1.44 2.21 -5.03
N GLU A 125 0.51 3.03 -4.55
CA GLU A 125 0.53 4.49 -4.72
C GLU A 125 0.87 5.21 -3.41
N GLU A 126 0.44 4.66 -2.28
CA GLU A 126 0.72 5.25 -0.97
C GLU A 126 2.14 4.91 -0.49
N HIS A 127 2.85 5.91 0.03
CA HIS A 127 4.03 5.69 0.88
C HIS A 127 3.63 5.11 2.24
N ARG A 128 3.31 3.81 2.25
CA ARG A 128 2.66 3.13 3.39
C ARG A 128 3.42 3.28 4.70
N ARG A 129 4.76 3.22 4.65
CA ARG A 129 5.62 3.42 5.82
C ARG A 129 5.40 4.79 6.47
N TYR A 130 5.30 5.86 5.68
CA TYR A 130 5.11 7.21 6.20
C TYR A 130 3.75 7.36 6.84
N THR A 131 2.69 6.84 6.22
CA THR A 131 1.35 6.82 6.80
C THR A 131 1.34 6.08 8.13
N LEU A 132 1.89 4.87 8.18
CA LEU A 132 1.90 4.08 9.41
C LEU A 132 2.77 4.71 10.51
N ALA A 133 3.86 5.39 10.14
CA ALA A 133 4.70 6.11 11.08
C ALA A 133 3.96 7.31 11.69
N ARG A 134 3.30 8.14 10.88
CA ARG A 134 2.54 9.32 11.38
C ARG A 134 1.30 8.94 12.19
N THR A 135 0.73 7.76 11.95
CA THR A 135 -0.40 7.24 12.74
C THR A 135 0.03 6.46 13.97
N GLY A 136 1.34 6.25 14.18
CA GLY A 136 1.87 5.48 15.31
C GLY A 136 1.59 3.98 15.23
N THR A 137 1.20 3.46 14.07
CA THR A 137 0.77 2.06 13.88
C THR A 137 1.77 1.21 13.10
N LEU A 138 2.94 1.77 12.74
CA LEU A 138 3.97 1.07 11.96
C LEU A 138 4.41 -0.25 12.59
N ILE A 139 4.80 -0.24 13.85
CA ILE A 139 5.35 -1.44 14.51
C ILE A 139 4.27 -2.50 14.70
N SER A 140 3.12 -2.12 15.27
CA SER A 140 2.01 -3.05 15.55
C SER A 140 1.49 -3.69 14.26
N ARG A 141 1.25 -2.91 13.21
CA ARG A 141 0.71 -3.42 11.94
C ARG A 141 1.72 -4.19 11.12
N THR A 142 3.02 -3.83 11.19
CA THR A 142 4.07 -4.64 10.54
C THR A 142 4.15 -6.01 11.18
N ARG A 143 4.15 -6.10 12.52
CA ARG A 143 4.12 -7.39 13.23
C ARG A 143 2.88 -8.22 12.92
N LEU A 144 1.72 -7.57 12.76
CA LEU A 144 0.45 -8.24 12.47
C LEU A 144 0.35 -8.78 11.04
N HIS A 145 0.80 -8.02 10.04
CA HIS A 145 0.53 -8.33 8.63
C HIS A 145 1.74 -8.77 7.83
N ASN A 146 2.97 -8.58 8.33
CA ASN A 146 4.20 -8.92 7.62
C ASN A 146 5.02 -9.96 8.40
N PRO A 147 4.78 -11.28 8.17
CA PRO A 147 5.53 -12.33 8.84
C PRO A 147 7.03 -12.33 8.49
N LEU A 148 7.42 -11.77 7.34
CA LEU A 148 8.82 -11.65 6.92
C LEU A 148 9.58 -10.58 7.72
N ALA A 149 8.87 -9.64 8.34
CA ALA A 149 9.44 -8.56 9.15
C ALA A 149 9.38 -8.87 10.66
N SER A 150 9.46 -10.14 11.05
CA SER A 150 9.39 -10.58 12.45
C SER A 150 10.45 -9.95 13.36
N GLY A 151 11.60 -9.55 12.80
CA GLY A 151 12.69 -8.87 13.51
C GLY A 151 12.50 -7.36 13.73
N ILE A 152 11.33 -6.78 13.42
CA ILE A 152 11.11 -5.34 13.62
C ILE A 152 11.10 -4.97 15.10
N GLN A 153 11.95 -4.02 15.47
CA GLN A 153 12.08 -3.48 16.83
C GLN A 153 11.42 -2.10 16.93
N ASP A 154 11.08 -1.68 18.14
CA ASP A 154 10.29 -0.47 18.37
C ASP A 154 11.01 0.81 17.90
N PHE A 155 12.34 0.83 17.93
CA PHE A 155 13.13 1.96 17.44
C PHE A 155 13.24 2.04 15.91
N HIS A 156 12.83 1.00 15.17
CA HIS A 156 12.85 0.98 13.70
C HIS A 156 11.80 1.91 13.05
N VAL A 157 11.11 2.76 13.82
CA VAL A 157 10.28 3.84 13.30
C VAL A 157 11.14 4.87 12.55
N LEU A 158 12.31 5.21 13.10
CA LEU A 158 13.29 6.05 12.45
C LEU A 158 14.39 5.19 11.83
N TRP A 159 14.95 5.63 10.71
CA TRP A 159 16.11 4.98 10.09
C TRP A 159 17.41 5.48 10.69
N PRO A 160 18.51 4.71 10.60
CA PRO A 160 19.81 5.23 10.99
C PRO A 160 20.17 6.44 10.12
N ILE A 161 20.75 7.46 10.76
CA ILE A 161 21.43 8.55 10.06
C ILE A 161 22.68 7.94 9.41
N PRO A 162 22.91 8.11 8.10
CA PRO A 162 24.09 7.55 7.45
C PRO A 162 25.39 8.06 8.10
N GLN A 163 26.32 7.16 8.41
CA GLN A 163 27.54 7.51 9.14
C GLN A 163 28.36 8.60 8.44
N ILE A 164 28.41 8.57 7.10
CA ILE A 164 29.09 9.60 6.30
C ILE A 164 28.56 11.02 6.56
N ILE A 165 27.27 11.16 6.90
CA ILE A 165 26.67 12.47 7.22
C ILE A 165 27.08 12.92 8.62
N ILE A 166 27.19 12.00 9.57
CA ILE A 166 27.67 12.29 10.93
C ILE A 166 29.16 12.69 10.88
N ASP A 167 29.98 11.91 10.17
CA ASP A 167 31.42 12.13 10.06
C ASP A 167 31.76 13.43 9.30
N ALA A 168 30.96 13.77 8.28
CA ALA A 168 31.13 15.02 7.53
C ALA A 168 30.80 16.27 8.35
N ASN A 169 30.04 16.16 9.44
CA ASN A 169 29.63 17.31 10.23
C ASN A 169 30.67 17.69 11.29
N THR A 170 31.69 18.44 10.87
CA THR A 170 32.80 18.87 11.73
C THR A 170 32.43 20.00 12.71
N GLY A 171 31.37 20.76 12.43
CA GLY A 171 30.95 21.91 13.24
C GLY A 171 30.12 21.57 14.47
N LYS A 172 29.51 20.38 14.53
CA LYS A 172 28.70 19.92 15.67
C LYS A 172 28.54 18.41 15.65
N LYS A 173 28.62 17.75 16.80
CA LYS A 173 28.30 16.32 16.89
C LYS A 173 26.82 16.09 16.55
N ILE A 174 26.56 15.26 15.55
CA ILE A 174 25.23 14.70 15.27
C ILE A 174 25.13 13.40 16.04
N GLU A 175 24.12 13.29 16.90
CA GLU A 175 23.82 12.04 17.60
C GLU A 175 22.99 11.12 16.69
N GLN A 176 23.27 9.83 16.78
CA GLN A 176 22.56 8.81 16.02
C GLN A 176 21.14 8.62 16.58
N ASN A 177 20.21 8.18 15.73
CA ASN A 177 18.87 7.78 16.17
C ASN A 177 18.94 6.60 17.15
N LEU A 178 18.00 6.57 18.10
CA LEU A 178 17.94 5.55 19.14
C LEU A 178 18.03 4.12 18.56
N GLY A 179 18.84 3.27 19.18
CA GLY A 179 19.02 1.87 18.79
C GLY A 179 20.00 1.63 17.63
N TYR A 180 20.56 2.69 17.06
CA TYR A 180 21.63 2.63 16.07
C TYR A 180 22.93 3.20 16.66
N TYR A 181 24.08 2.71 16.17
CA TYR A 181 25.41 3.04 16.69
C TYR A 181 26.37 3.39 15.56
#